data_AF-A0A3M1J915-F1
#
_entry.id   AF-A0A3M1J915-F1
#
_cell.length_a   1.000
_cell.length_b   1.000
_cell.length_c   1.000
_cell.angle_alpha   90.00
_cell.angle_beta   90.00
_cell.angle_gamma   90.00
#
_symmetry.space_group_name_H-M   'P 1'
#
loop_
_entity.id
_entity.type
_entity.pdbx_description
1 polymer ?
#
loop_
_entity_poly.entity_id
_entity_poly.type
_entity_poly.pdbx_seq_one_letter_code
_entity_poly.pdbx_strand_id
1 'polypeptide(L)' 'MSVDFSKSHKAMDVDEHVRTYHGFIKATIYCSVGVAVLLALMAIFLV' A
#
# COMPACT_ATOMS: atom_id res chain seq x y z
N MET A 1 0.49 -4.33 -10.49
CA MET A 1 -0.23 -3.26 -11.23
C MET A 1 0.82 -2.27 -11.71
N SER A 2 1.00 -2.11 -13.02
CA SER A 2 1.77 -0.99 -13.58
C SER A 2 0.80 0.13 -13.91
N VAL A 3 0.97 1.30 -13.30
CA VAL A 3 0.21 2.49 -13.67
C VAL A 3 0.83 3.04 -14.96
N ASP A 4 0.03 3.20 -16.02
CA ASP A 4 0.51 3.72 -17.30
C ASP A 4 0.43 5.25 -17.31
N PHE A 5 1.60 5.89 -17.44
CA PHE A 5 1.75 7.34 -17.50
C PHE A 5 2.07 7.85 -18.92
N SER A 6 1.90 7.03 -19.95
CA SER A 6 2.20 7.35 -21.35
C SER A 6 1.48 8.60 -21.89
N LYS A 7 0.35 8.97 -21.28
CA LYS A 7 -0.42 10.19 -21.60
C LYS A 7 -0.32 11.30 -20.54
N SER A 8 0.67 11.22 -19.65
CA SER A 8 0.87 12.22 -18.60
C SER A 8 1.24 13.60 -19.18
N HIS A 9 0.76 14.67 -18.54
CA HIS A 9 1.10 16.03 -18.93
C HIS A 9 2.61 16.27 -18.77
N LYS A 10 3.27 16.91 -19.74
CA LYS A 10 4.75 17.04 -19.80
C LYS A 10 5.39 17.74 -18.59
N ALA A 11 4.59 18.47 -17.81
CA ALA A 11 5.01 19.16 -16.59
C ALA A 11 4.81 18.34 -15.30
N MET A 12 4.21 17.14 -15.38
CA MET A 12 3.91 16.30 -14.23
C MET A 12 5.10 15.39 -13.90
N ASP A 13 5.57 15.45 -12.66
CA ASP A 13 6.59 14.55 -12.14
C ASP A 13 5.96 13.18 -11.83
N VAL A 14 6.06 12.28 -12.80
CA VAL A 14 5.53 10.92 -12.71
C VAL A 14 6.28 10.09 -11.66
N ASP A 15 7.57 10.35 -11.44
CA ASP A 15 8.42 9.53 -10.59
C ASP A 15 8.00 9.65 -9.12
N GLU A 16 7.62 10.85 -8.68
CA GLU A 16 7.08 11.08 -7.34
C GLU A 16 5.76 10.34 -7.10
N HIS A 17 4.88 10.33 -8.10
CA HIS A 17 3.60 9.61 -8.02
C HIS A 17 3.80 8.10 -7.95
N VAL A 18 4.70 7.55 -8.76
CA VAL A 18 5.05 6.12 -8.72
C VAL A 18 5.62 5.75 -7.35
N ARG A 19 6.55 6.56 -6.83
CA ARG A 19 7.16 6.31 -5.52
C ARG A 19 6.13 6.31 -4.40
N THR A 20 5.23 7.30 -4.40
CA THR A 20 4.16 7.41 -3.42
C THR A 20 3.19 6.23 -3.52
N TYR A 21 2.79 5.84 -4.73
CA TYR A 21 1.91 4.70 -4.93
C TYR A 21 2.54 3.39 -4.43
N HIS A 22 3.82 3.15 -4.73
CA HIS A 22 4.53 1.99 -4.20
C HIS A 22 4.64 2.01 -2.67
N GLY A 23 4.88 3.18 -2.07
CA GLY A 23 4.88 3.36 -0.62
C GLY A 23 3.53 3.02 -0.01
N PHE A 24 2.45 3.55 -0.60
CA PHE A 24 1.07 3.27 -0.19
C PHE A 24 0.76 1.78 -0.22
N ILE A 25 1.04 1.09 -1.33
CA ILE A 25 0.78 -0.35 -1.46
C ILE A 25 1.52 -1.16 -0.39
N LYS A 26 2.80 -0.86 -0.15
CA LYS A 26 3.57 -1.55 0.91
C LYS A 26 2.98 -1.30 2.29
N ALA A 27 2.60 -0.06 2.60
CA ALA A 27 1.99 0.29 3.87
C ALA A 27 0.63 -0.41 4.06
N THR A 28 -0.19 -0.49 3.01
CA THR A 28 -1.47 -1.23 3.04
C THR A 28 -1.24 -2.70 3.34
N ILE A 29 -0.27 -3.35 2.69
CA ILE A 29 0.04 -4.77 2.92
C ILE A 29 0.47 -5.00 4.37
N TYR A 30 1.40 -4.20 4.90
CA TYR A 30 1.86 -4.34 6.29
C TYR A 30 0.73 -4.09 7.29
N CYS A 31 -0.11 -3.09 7.03
CA CYS A 31 -1.28 -2.79 7.86
C CYS A 31 -2.27 -3.97 7.86
N SER A 32 -2.64 -4.48 6.68
CA SER A 32 -3.56 -5.61 6.56
C SER A 32 -3.04 -6.87 7.26
N VAL A 33 -1.75 -7.20 7.09
CA VAL A 33 -1.12 -8.34 7.78
C VAL A 33 -1.10 -8.09 9.29
N GLY A 34 -0.75 -6.88 9.74
CA GLY A 34 -0.74 -6.52 11.15
C GLY A 34 -2.11 -6.67 11.81
N VAL A 35 -3.18 -6.19 11.15
CA VAL A 35 -4.56 -6.35 11.62
C VAL A 35 -4.96 -7.82 11.68
N ALA A 36 -4.62 -8.62 10.65
CA ALA A 36 -4.92 -10.04 10.65
C ALA A 36 -4.24 -10.80 11.79
N VAL A 37 -2.96 -10.50 12.06
CA VAL A 37 -2.21 -11.08 13.20
C VAL A 37 -2.82 -10.65 14.52
N LEU A 38 -3.15 -9.37 14.67
CA LEU A 38 -3.78 -8.85 15.89
C LEU A 38 -5.11 -9.57 16.17
N LEU A 39 -5.96 -9.73 15.16
CA LEU A 39 -7.21 -10.47 15.30
C LEU A 39 -6.99 -11.94 15.67
N ALA A 40 -5.97 -12.60 15.09
CA ALA A 40 -5.63 -13.97 15.44
C ALA A 40 -5.16 -14.09 16.90
N LEU A 41 -4.34 -13.15 17.38
CA LEU A 41 -3.92 -13.11 18.78
C LEU A 41 -5.11 -12.88 19.72
N MET A 42 -6.01 -11.95 19.38
CA MET A 42 -7.23 -11.74 20.17
C MET A 42 -8.08 -13.01 20.25
N ALA A 43 -8.20 -13.76 19.16
CA ALA A 43 -8.94 -15.01 19.13
C ALA A 43 -8.32 -16.13 20.00
N ILE A 44 -7.01 -16.09 20.25
CA ILE A 44 -6.31 -17.08 21.08
C ILE A 44 -6.27 -16.66 22.56
N PHE A 45 -6.13 -15.36 22.84
CA PHE A 45 -5.84 -14.86 24.18
C PHE A 45 -7.01 -14.18 24.89
N LEU A 46 -8.04 -13.71 24.16
CA LEU A 46 -9.19 -12.97 24.73
C LEU A 46 -10.53 -13.71 24.61
N VAL A 47 -10.60 -14.76 23.80
CA VAL A 47 -11.74 -15.70 23.71
C VAL A 47 -11.36 -16.97 24.46
#